data_AF-A0A849V7K3-F1
#
_entry.id   AF-A0A849V7K3-F1
#
_cell.length_a   1.000
_cell.length_b   1.000
_cell.length_c   1.000
_cell.angle_alpha   90.00
_cell.angle_beta   90.00
_cell.angle_gamma   90.00
#
_symmetry.space_group_name_H-M   'P 1'
#
loop_
_entity.id
_entity.type
_entity.pdbx_description
1 polymer ?
#
loop_
_entity_poly.entity_id
_entity_poly.type
_entity_poly.pdbx_seq_one_letter_code
_entity_poly.pdbx_strand_id
1 'polypeptide(L)'
;MALEQDIGRLIDSTDRLTDTVDSKIADITSTLNQKSQEIDSRLAAKEQAVESKIASFQKALPLAPNNLSDTKLFSKINSDQDFGTPVDVMQSHSAPWSCFYYQGTEGTATVTKLTNKMLSEHGFEPNNEFHRALGNYRSDNDTYYGSNFRILVFDVDLTKGMTTDENLGLLFVLNQGCPTFTGWSKGEFLTQASCWVNVLEQSGSLAFYPSQNRSANIRVSANDVGKGWQYKHATRTGWGGCHQPYFRGLGKMKVAIALPYVGTGDHGDNMIWADSVGHPYSHTAPALDEGA
;
A
#
# COMPACT_ATOMS: atom_id res chain seq x y z
N MET A 1 -16.56 29.93 88.27
CA MET A 1 -17.91 30.00 87.65
C MET A 1 -17.94 30.78 86.33
N ALA A 2 -17.70 32.09 86.26
CA ALA A 2 -17.75 32.83 84.99
C ALA A 2 -16.69 32.36 83.96
N LEU A 3 -15.44 32.21 84.41
CA LEU A 3 -14.33 31.76 83.56
C LEU A 3 -14.53 30.34 83.01
N GLU A 4 -15.08 29.43 83.82
CA GLU A 4 -15.36 28.04 83.41
C GLU A 4 -16.48 27.97 82.37
N GLN A 5 -17.48 28.85 82.48
CA GLN A 5 -18.56 28.97 81.50
C GLN A 5 -18.06 29.52 80.17
N ASP A 6 -17.13 30.48 80.20
CA ASP A 6 -16.52 31.05 78.99
C ASP A 6 -15.56 30.05 78.31
N ILE A 7 -14.81 29.25 79.09
CA ILE A 7 -13.99 28.14 78.56
C ILE A 7 -14.88 27.10 77.89
N GLY A 8 -16.00 26.70 78.50
CA GLY A 8 -16.95 25.76 77.91
C GLY A 8 -17.52 26.25 76.57
N ARG A 9 -17.89 27.54 76.49
CA ARG A 9 -18.37 28.16 75.24
C ARG A 9 -17.29 28.22 74.15
N LEU A 10 -16.04 28.45 74.54
CA LEU A 10 -14.89 28.44 73.62
C LEU A 10 -14.64 27.05 73.04
N ILE A 11 -14.72 26.00 73.87
CA ILE A 11 -14.60 24.61 73.43
C ILE A 11 -15.73 24.27 72.45
N ASP A 12 -16.99 24.53 72.82
CA ASP A 12 -18.15 24.28 71.94
C ASP A 12 -18.03 25.02 70.59
N SER A 13 -17.52 26.25 70.61
CA SER A 13 -17.29 27.02 69.39
C SER A 13 -16.14 26.47 68.55
N THR A 14 -15.12 25.90 69.18
CA THR A 14 -13.96 25.29 68.51
C THR A 14 -14.34 23.96 67.87
N ASP A 15 -15.14 23.15 68.56
CA ASP A 15 -15.65 21.87 68.02
C ASP A 15 -16.53 22.12 66.80
N ARG A 16 -17.46 23.10 66.89
CA ARG A 16 -18.29 23.50 65.74
C ARG A 16 -17.47 24.03 64.56
N LEU A 17 -16.39 24.75 64.83
CA LEU A 17 -15.50 25.23 63.78
C LEU A 17 -14.76 24.07 63.12
N THR A 18 -14.30 23.10 63.91
CA THR A 18 -13.63 21.88 63.41
C THR A 18 -14.57 21.08 62.51
N ASP A 19 -15.80 20.81 62.97
CA ASP A 19 -16.83 20.12 62.18
C ASP A 19 -17.13 20.86 60.85
N THR A 20 -17.19 22.19 60.90
CA THR A 20 -17.42 23.01 59.71
C THR A 20 -16.25 22.93 58.73
N VAL A 21 -15.02 22.94 59.23
CA VAL A 21 -13.80 22.84 58.40
C VAL A 21 -13.71 21.44 57.79
N ASP A 22 -13.95 20.38 58.56
CA ASP A 22 -13.91 19.00 58.07
C ASP A 22 -14.99 18.75 57.00
N SER A 23 -16.21 19.25 57.22
CA SER A 23 -17.27 19.20 56.21
C SER A 23 -16.87 19.92 54.93
N LYS A 24 -16.27 21.12 55.03
CA LYS A 24 -15.81 21.87 53.85
C LYS A 24 -14.66 21.17 53.14
N ILE A 25 -13.73 20.53 53.86
CA ILE A 25 -12.65 19.74 53.26
C ILE A 25 -13.22 18.55 52.50
N ALA A 26 -14.21 17.86 53.06
CA ALA A 26 -14.90 16.75 52.40
C ALA A 26 -15.61 17.21 51.12
N ASP A 27 -16.32 18.35 51.17
CA ASP A 27 -17.00 18.94 50.01
C ASP A 27 -16.02 19.36 48.91
N ILE A 28 -14.90 20.00 49.29
CA ILE A 28 -13.83 20.39 48.35
C ILE A 28 -13.24 19.14 47.70
N THR A 29 -12.94 18.09 48.48
CA THR A 29 -12.36 16.84 47.98
C THR A 29 -13.31 16.13 47.02
N SER A 30 -14.60 16.07 47.37
CA SER A 30 -15.65 15.52 46.51
C SER A 30 -15.76 16.28 45.20
N THR A 31 -15.80 17.61 45.27
CA THR A 31 -15.85 18.49 44.09
C THR A 31 -14.60 18.32 43.22
N LEU A 32 -13.41 18.22 43.82
CA LEU A 32 -12.16 18.03 43.10
C LEU A 32 -12.13 16.69 42.36
N ASN A 33 -12.56 15.61 43.02
CA ASN A 33 -12.63 14.28 42.41
C ASN A 33 -13.62 14.24 41.25
N GLN A 34 -14.80 14.85 41.41
CA GLN A 34 -15.78 14.99 40.32
C GLN A 34 -15.21 15.77 39.14
N LYS A 35 -14.51 16.88 39.41
CA LYS A 35 -13.88 17.69 38.36
C LYS A 35 -12.74 16.97 37.67
N SER A 36 -11.93 16.20 38.39
CA SER A 36 -10.88 15.36 37.81
C SER A 36 -11.48 14.33 36.85
N GLN A 37 -12.53 13.61 37.28
CA GLN A 37 -13.22 12.63 36.43
C GLN A 37 -13.87 13.27 35.20
N GLU A 38 -14.46 14.45 35.35
CA GLU A 38 -15.01 15.21 34.22
C GLU A 38 -13.91 15.58 33.21
N ILE A 39 -12.75 16.03 33.69
CA ILE A 39 -11.61 16.39 32.85
C ILE A 39 -11.06 15.15 32.12
N ASP A 40 -10.84 14.04 32.83
CA ASP A 40 -10.32 12.80 32.24
C ASP A 40 -11.25 12.27 31.15
N SER A 41 -12.56 12.27 31.41
CA SER A 41 -13.57 11.87 30.42
C SER A 41 -13.57 12.77 29.19
N ARG A 42 -13.47 14.09 29.39
CA ARG A 42 -13.41 15.06 28.28
C ARG A 42 -12.11 14.93 27.49
N LEU A 43 -10.99 14.64 28.15
CA LEU A 43 -9.70 14.43 27.49
C LEU A 43 -9.74 13.17 26.60
N ALA A 44 -10.17 12.04 27.15
CA ALA A 44 -10.31 10.78 26.39
C ALA A 44 -11.23 10.95 25.17
N ALA A 45 -12.37 11.63 25.33
CA ALA A 45 -13.28 11.91 24.20
C ALA A 45 -12.64 12.82 23.14
N LYS A 46 -11.79 13.77 23.55
CA LYS A 46 -11.06 14.65 22.62
C LYS A 46 -9.96 13.89 21.89
N GLU A 47 -9.22 13.03 22.57
CA GLU A 47 -8.21 12.15 21.97
C GLU A 47 -8.83 11.27 20.89
N GLN A 48 -9.93 10.58 21.21
CA GLN A 48 -10.65 9.76 20.23
C GLN A 48 -11.17 10.57 19.03
N ALA A 49 -11.66 11.80 19.26
CA ALA A 49 -12.12 12.68 18.19
C ALA A 49 -10.96 13.17 17.30
N VAL A 50 -9.78 13.41 17.86
CA VAL A 50 -8.57 13.78 17.11
C VAL A 50 -8.08 12.60 16.27
N GLU A 51 -8.00 11.39 16.84
CA GLU A 51 -7.64 10.18 16.11
C GLU A 51 -8.58 9.90 14.93
N SER A 52 -9.90 10.04 15.14
CA SER A 52 -10.90 9.89 14.09
C SER A 52 -10.74 10.94 12.96
N LYS A 53 -10.40 12.18 13.31
CA LYS A 53 -10.10 13.23 12.34
C LYS A 53 -8.81 12.96 11.58
N ILE A 54 -7.76 12.47 12.24
CA ILE A 54 -6.50 12.08 11.59
C ILE A 54 -6.75 10.96 10.58
N ALA A 55 -7.48 9.91 10.97
CA ALA A 55 -7.84 8.82 10.05
C ALA A 55 -8.64 9.32 8.84
N SER A 56 -9.57 10.27 9.08
CA SER A 56 -10.37 10.89 8.02
C SER A 56 -9.53 11.77 7.09
N PHE A 57 -8.58 12.54 7.64
CA PHE A 57 -7.65 13.34 6.85
C PHE A 57 -6.69 12.47 6.03
N GLN A 58 -6.19 11.36 6.58
CA GLN A 58 -5.34 10.42 5.84
C GLN A 58 -6.04 9.84 4.60
N LYS A 59 -7.36 9.59 4.69
CA LYS A 59 -8.18 9.20 3.54
C LYS A 59 -8.46 10.34 2.55
N ALA A 60 -8.48 11.58 3.05
CA ALA A 60 -8.78 12.78 2.28
C ALA A 60 -7.54 13.48 1.71
N LEU A 61 -6.33 12.99 2.02
CA LEU A 61 -5.11 13.51 1.40
C LEU A 61 -5.23 13.34 -0.13
N PRO A 62 -4.81 14.35 -0.92
CA PRO A 62 -4.74 14.22 -2.37
C PRO A 62 -3.94 12.96 -2.73
N LEU A 63 -4.31 12.31 -3.82
CA LEU A 63 -3.61 11.10 -4.28
C LEU A 63 -2.12 11.38 -4.34
N ALA A 64 -1.35 10.59 -3.60
CA ALA A 64 0.09 10.72 -3.67
C ALA A 64 0.56 10.33 -5.09
N PRO A 65 1.61 10.98 -5.61
CA PRO A 65 2.20 10.56 -6.87
C PRO A 65 2.66 9.11 -6.76
N ASN A 66 2.64 8.39 -7.89
CA ASN A 66 3.25 7.08 -7.92
C ASN A 66 4.76 7.24 -7.73
N ASN A 67 5.30 6.60 -6.70
CA ASN A 67 6.70 6.63 -6.37
C ASN A 67 7.52 5.60 -7.17
N LEU A 68 6.88 4.88 -8.10
CA LEU A 68 7.50 4.04 -9.12
C LEU A 68 7.50 4.75 -10.47
N SER A 69 8.60 4.60 -11.21
CA SER A 69 8.74 5.14 -12.58
C SER A 69 8.33 4.10 -13.63
N ASP A 70 7.89 4.58 -14.81
CA ASP A 70 7.58 3.76 -16.00
C ASP A 70 6.51 2.65 -15.81
N THR A 71 5.64 2.73 -14.80
CA THR A 71 4.70 1.64 -14.48
C THR A 71 3.42 1.60 -15.31
N LYS A 72 3.16 2.63 -16.11
CA LYS A 72 1.98 2.70 -16.99
C LYS A 72 2.23 2.06 -18.35
N LEU A 73 3.41 2.32 -18.93
CA LEU A 73 3.74 1.90 -20.29
C LEU A 73 4.82 0.81 -20.34
N PHE A 74 5.62 0.64 -19.28
CA PHE A 74 6.75 -0.28 -19.26
C PHE A 74 7.64 -0.08 -20.49
N SER A 75 7.92 1.18 -20.81
CA SER A 75 8.61 1.64 -22.01
C SER A 75 10.00 1.04 -22.13
N LYS A 76 10.63 0.76 -20.98
CA LYS A 76 11.98 0.22 -20.86
C LYS A 76 12.03 -1.30 -20.74
N ILE A 77 10.87 -1.98 -20.75
CA ILE A 77 10.77 -3.44 -20.89
C ILE A 77 10.35 -3.78 -22.31
N ASN A 78 11.04 -4.71 -22.97
CA ASN A 78 10.78 -5.09 -24.37
C ASN A 78 10.67 -3.84 -25.29
N SER A 79 11.58 -2.87 -25.16
CA SER A 79 11.52 -1.60 -25.91
C SER A 79 11.58 -1.80 -27.43
N ASP A 80 12.41 -2.75 -27.86
CA ASP A 80 12.74 -2.97 -29.28
C ASP A 80 12.03 -4.18 -29.88
N GLN A 81 10.95 -4.63 -29.23
CA GLN A 81 10.23 -5.85 -29.58
C GLN A 81 8.75 -5.52 -29.81
N ASP A 82 8.15 -6.18 -30.79
CA ASP A 82 6.72 -6.04 -31.06
C ASP A 82 5.90 -6.51 -29.84
N PHE A 83 4.80 -5.80 -29.56
CA PHE A 83 3.86 -6.22 -28.51
C PHE A 83 3.39 -7.66 -28.76
N GLY A 84 3.24 -8.45 -27.69
CA GLY A 84 2.89 -9.88 -27.79
C GLY A 84 4.08 -10.83 -27.94
N THR A 85 5.28 -10.32 -28.23
CA THR A 85 6.48 -11.14 -28.33
C THR A 85 6.99 -11.53 -26.92
N PRO A 86 7.11 -12.82 -26.60
CA PRO A 86 7.77 -13.27 -25.37
C PRO A 86 9.28 -13.14 -25.51
N VAL A 87 9.92 -12.53 -24.51
CA VAL A 87 11.37 -12.28 -24.51
C VAL A 87 11.93 -12.73 -23.17
N ASP A 88 13.15 -13.29 -23.17
CA ASP A 88 13.84 -13.65 -21.93
C ASP A 88 13.87 -12.45 -20.97
N VAL A 89 13.45 -12.68 -19.73
CA VAL A 89 13.37 -11.63 -18.71
C VAL A 89 14.71 -10.97 -18.45
N MET A 90 15.82 -11.68 -18.63
CA MET A 90 17.19 -11.20 -18.42
C MET A 90 17.71 -10.30 -19.55
N GLN A 91 17.02 -10.30 -20.70
CA GLN A 91 17.41 -9.52 -21.90
C GLN A 91 16.43 -8.37 -22.20
N SER A 92 15.31 -8.35 -21.51
CA SER A 92 14.14 -7.52 -21.85
C SER A 92 13.98 -6.29 -20.96
N HIS A 93 15.00 -5.87 -20.22
CA HIS A 93 14.90 -4.73 -19.30
C HIS A 93 16.01 -3.70 -19.49
N SER A 94 15.67 -2.46 -19.19
CA SER A 94 16.60 -1.35 -18.99
C SER A 94 16.13 -0.49 -17.83
N ALA A 95 17.02 0.35 -17.27
CA ALA A 95 16.70 1.23 -16.16
C ALA A 95 15.39 2.01 -16.44
N PRO A 96 14.44 2.07 -15.48
CA PRO A 96 14.57 1.71 -14.06
C PRO A 96 14.28 0.24 -13.71
N TRP A 97 14.07 -0.63 -14.69
CA TRP A 97 13.77 -2.05 -14.50
C TRP A 97 15.06 -2.88 -14.43
N SER A 98 15.05 -3.87 -13.56
CA SER A 98 16.17 -4.80 -13.40
C SER A 98 15.65 -6.18 -13.06
N CYS A 99 16.13 -7.18 -13.79
CA CYS A 99 15.76 -8.57 -13.58
C CYS A 99 17.01 -9.40 -13.29
N PHE A 100 16.95 -10.27 -12.29
CA PHE A 100 18.04 -11.19 -11.98
C PHE A 100 17.60 -12.36 -11.12
N TYR A 101 18.19 -13.52 -11.38
CA TYR A 101 18.15 -14.67 -10.48
C TYR A 101 19.10 -14.45 -9.31
N TYR A 102 18.63 -14.70 -8.09
CA TYR A 102 19.41 -14.42 -6.89
C TYR A 102 20.08 -15.69 -6.34
N GLN A 103 21.34 -15.55 -5.92
CA GLN A 103 22.14 -16.55 -5.18
C GLN A 103 22.05 -17.99 -5.72
N GLY A 104 22.33 -18.20 -7.01
CA GLY A 104 22.38 -19.54 -7.60
C GLY A 104 21.02 -20.18 -7.87
N THR A 105 19.93 -19.43 -7.74
CA THR A 105 18.63 -19.80 -8.31
C THR A 105 18.79 -20.04 -9.81
N GLU A 106 18.22 -21.11 -10.33
CA GLU A 106 18.16 -21.40 -11.77
C GLU A 106 16.72 -21.59 -12.21
N GLY A 107 16.45 -21.23 -13.46
CA GLY A 107 15.12 -21.29 -14.04
C GLY A 107 15.09 -20.65 -15.43
N THR A 108 13.90 -20.58 -15.99
CA THR A 108 13.62 -19.82 -17.21
C THR A 108 12.50 -18.83 -16.92
N ALA A 109 12.58 -17.65 -17.52
CA ALA A 109 11.54 -16.65 -17.37
C ALA A 109 11.46 -15.80 -18.63
N THR A 110 10.25 -15.56 -19.08
CA THR A 110 9.96 -14.62 -20.16
C THR A 110 9.01 -13.54 -19.69
N VAL A 111 9.10 -12.38 -20.32
CA VAL A 111 8.14 -11.30 -20.19
C VAL A 111 7.59 -10.94 -21.56
N THR A 112 6.27 -10.82 -21.64
CA THR A 112 5.54 -10.35 -22.81
C THR A 112 4.86 -9.03 -22.47
N LYS A 113 5.07 -8.01 -23.31
CA LYS A 113 4.41 -6.71 -23.16
C LYS A 113 3.18 -6.66 -24.07
N LEU A 114 2.00 -6.50 -23.48
CA LEU A 114 0.72 -6.50 -24.18
C LEU A 114 0.08 -5.10 -24.19
N THR A 115 -0.71 -4.84 -25.23
CA THR A 115 -1.70 -3.76 -25.22
C THR A 115 -3.04 -4.28 -24.68
N ASN A 116 -3.94 -3.37 -24.30
CA ASN A 116 -5.28 -3.74 -23.81
C ASN A 116 -6.09 -4.60 -24.80
N LYS A 117 -5.82 -4.49 -26.11
CA LYS A 117 -6.54 -5.22 -27.16
C LYS A 117 -6.14 -6.69 -27.26
N MET A 118 -4.95 -7.03 -26.79
CA MET A 118 -4.37 -8.37 -26.91
C MET A 118 -4.75 -9.26 -25.73
N LEU A 119 -5.48 -8.73 -24.75
CA LEU A 119 -5.75 -9.43 -23.50
C LEU A 119 -6.52 -10.74 -23.72
N SER A 120 -7.61 -10.70 -24.48
CA SER A 120 -8.44 -11.87 -24.79
C SER A 120 -7.67 -12.96 -25.53
N GLU A 121 -6.88 -12.59 -26.53
CA GLU A 121 -6.05 -13.50 -27.33
C GLU A 121 -4.98 -14.23 -26.50
N HIS A 122 -4.56 -13.62 -25.39
CA HIS A 122 -3.59 -14.17 -24.45
C HIS A 122 -4.23 -14.78 -23.18
N GLY A 123 -5.55 -14.97 -23.16
CA GLY A 123 -6.26 -15.62 -22.04
C GLY A 123 -6.55 -14.71 -20.83
N PHE A 124 -6.34 -13.40 -20.96
CA PHE A 124 -6.53 -12.40 -19.92
C PHE A 124 -7.82 -11.59 -20.11
N GLU A 125 -8.93 -12.25 -20.45
CA GLU A 125 -10.22 -11.62 -20.71
C GLU A 125 -10.59 -10.61 -19.61
N PRO A 126 -10.86 -9.33 -19.94
CA PRO A 126 -11.31 -8.34 -18.97
C PRO A 126 -12.62 -8.75 -18.30
N ASN A 127 -12.65 -8.74 -16.97
CA ASN A 127 -13.90 -8.90 -16.21
C ASN A 127 -14.50 -7.52 -15.87
N ASN A 128 -15.73 -7.53 -15.33
CA ASN A 128 -16.44 -6.30 -14.92
C ASN A 128 -15.63 -5.40 -14.00
N GLU A 129 -14.78 -5.97 -13.13
CA GLU A 129 -13.95 -5.21 -12.21
C GLU A 129 -12.82 -4.49 -12.96
N PHE A 130 -12.13 -5.18 -13.87
CA PHE A 130 -11.02 -4.64 -14.63
C PHE A 130 -11.44 -3.61 -15.68
N HIS A 131 -12.71 -3.63 -16.12
CA HIS A 131 -13.25 -2.56 -16.95
C HIS A 131 -13.17 -1.18 -16.29
N ARG A 132 -13.11 -1.11 -14.95
CA ARG A 132 -12.83 0.15 -14.24
C ARG A 132 -11.44 0.71 -14.56
N ALA A 133 -10.46 -0.15 -14.86
CA ALA A 133 -9.11 0.25 -15.26
C ALA A 133 -9.08 0.66 -16.73
N LEU A 134 -9.78 -0.09 -17.60
CA LEU A 134 -9.83 0.18 -19.03
C LEU A 134 -10.60 1.47 -19.38
N GLY A 135 -11.57 1.85 -18.53
CA GLY A 135 -12.48 2.96 -18.79
C GLY A 135 -13.53 2.63 -19.85
N ASN A 136 -14.24 3.65 -20.32
CA ASN A 136 -15.19 3.49 -21.43
C ASN A 136 -14.43 3.31 -22.75
N TYR A 137 -14.22 2.07 -23.17
CA TYR A 137 -13.70 1.76 -24.50
C TYR A 137 -14.66 2.30 -25.57
N ARG A 138 -14.24 3.31 -26.33
CA ARG A 138 -15.02 3.84 -27.46
C ARG A 138 -14.21 3.77 -28.75
N SER A 139 -14.07 2.58 -29.31
CA SER A 139 -13.54 2.35 -30.68
C SER A 139 -12.09 2.81 -30.95
N ASP A 140 -11.55 2.36 -32.08
CA ASP A 140 -10.13 2.48 -32.43
C ASP A 140 -9.66 3.89 -32.78
N ASN A 141 -10.58 4.83 -33.00
CA ASN A 141 -10.28 6.17 -33.50
C ASN A 141 -10.25 7.25 -32.40
N ASP A 142 -10.56 6.88 -31.16
CA ASP A 142 -10.90 7.84 -30.12
C ASP A 142 -9.79 7.90 -29.08
N THR A 143 -8.81 8.78 -29.33
CA THR A 143 -7.57 8.95 -28.53
C THR A 143 -7.84 9.43 -27.10
N TYR A 144 -9.09 9.81 -26.80
CA TYR A 144 -9.53 10.43 -25.55
C TYR A 144 -10.39 9.50 -24.67
N TYR A 145 -10.69 8.27 -25.12
CA TYR A 145 -11.61 7.37 -24.42
C TYR A 145 -10.99 6.00 -24.14
N GLY A 146 -10.43 5.87 -22.93
CA GLY A 146 -9.88 4.64 -22.37
C GLY A 146 -8.47 4.80 -21.82
N SER A 147 -8.12 4.03 -20.81
CA SER A 147 -6.79 4.11 -20.20
C SER A 147 -5.76 3.43 -21.10
N ASN A 148 -4.93 4.23 -21.80
CA ASN A 148 -3.81 3.72 -22.58
C ASN A 148 -2.66 3.30 -21.64
N PHE A 149 -2.60 2.02 -21.28
CA PHE A 149 -1.53 1.42 -20.49
C PHE A 149 -1.06 0.11 -21.14
N ARG A 150 0.02 -0.46 -20.60
CA ARG A 150 0.56 -1.76 -21.02
C ARG A 150 0.44 -2.76 -19.90
N ILE A 151 0.43 -4.03 -20.28
CA ILE A 151 0.37 -5.17 -19.37
C ILE A 151 1.65 -5.96 -19.55
N LEU A 152 2.27 -6.38 -18.44
CA LEU A 152 3.36 -7.33 -18.48
C LEU A 152 2.83 -8.70 -18.11
N VAL A 153 3.07 -9.68 -18.96
CA VAL A 153 2.81 -11.09 -18.68
C VAL A 153 4.14 -11.76 -18.43
N PHE A 154 4.31 -12.27 -17.23
CA PHE A 154 5.46 -13.09 -16.87
C PHE A 154 5.08 -14.56 -17.00
N ASP A 155 5.95 -15.34 -17.63
CA ASP A 155 5.91 -16.80 -17.64
C ASP A 155 7.24 -17.29 -17.05
N VAL A 156 7.19 -17.80 -15.82
CA VAL A 156 8.35 -18.09 -14.97
C VAL A 156 8.33 -19.53 -14.55
N ASP A 157 9.47 -20.20 -14.66
CA ASP A 157 9.74 -21.56 -14.17
C ASP A 157 11.04 -21.55 -13.36
N LEU A 158 10.95 -21.63 -12.04
CA LEU A 158 12.11 -21.75 -11.14
C LEU A 158 12.32 -23.21 -10.77
N THR A 159 13.41 -23.78 -11.25
CA THR A 159 13.69 -25.22 -11.15
C THR A 159 14.71 -25.56 -10.07
N LYS A 160 15.51 -24.58 -9.63
CA LYS A 160 16.52 -24.75 -8.57
C LYS A 160 16.48 -23.58 -7.60
N GLY A 161 16.54 -23.90 -6.30
CA GLY A 161 16.61 -22.90 -5.24
C GLY A 161 17.98 -22.24 -5.12
N MET A 162 18.10 -21.34 -4.15
CA MET A 162 19.34 -20.66 -3.82
C MET A 162 20.40 -21.63 -3.28
N THR A 163 21.67 -21.23 -3.37
CA THR A 163 22.80 -21.98 -2.79
C THR A 163 22.67 -22.18 -1.29
N THR A 164 22.03 -21.25 -0.58
CA THR A 164 21.82 -21.32 0.88
C THR A 164 20.49 -21.97 1.28
N ASP A 165 19.57 -22.19 0.33
CA ASP A 165 18.27 -22.83 0.55
C ASP A 165 17.77 -23.42 -0.77
N GLU A 166 17.98 -24.73 -0.94
CA GLU A 166 17.66 -25.46 -2.17
C GLU A 166 16.16 -25.49 -2.48
N ASN A 167 15.30 -25.24 -1.49
CA ASN A 167 13.84 -25.27 -1.63
C ASN A 167 13.24 -23.89 -1.95
N LEU A 168 14.09 -22.86 -2.09
CA LEU A 168 13.66 -21.48 -2.26
C LEU A 168 14.41 -20.82 -3.42
N GLY A 169 13.74 -20.69 -4.58
CA GLY A 169 14.21 -19.88 -5.70
C GLY A 169 13.76 -18.43 -5.59
N LEU A 170 14.58 -17.50 -6.10
CA LEU A 170 14.27 -16.07 -6.17
C LEU A 170 14.63 -15.48 -7.54
N LEU A 171 13.65 -14.86 -8.20
CA LEU A 171 13.82 -14.03 -9.39
C LEU A 171 13.27 -12.64 -9.11
N PHE A 172 14.13 -11.62 -9.12
CA PHE A 172 13.73 -10.21 -9.05
C PHE A 172 13.43 -9.71 -10.46
N VAL A 173 12.40 -8.85 -10.62
CA VAL A 173 11.83 -8.57 -11.96
C VAL A 173 11.39 -7.13 -12.22
N LEU A 174 11.23 -6.29 -11.20
CA LEU A 174 10.56 -4.98 -11.39
C LEU A 174 11.38 -3.80 -10.87
N ASN A 175 10.87 -2.59 -11.15
CA ASN A 175 11.48 -1.28 -10.88
C ASN A 175 12.19 -1.24 -9.52
N GLN A 176 13.53 -1.30 -9.57
CA GLN A 176 14.37 -1.23 -8.38
C GLN A 176 14.78 0.23 -8.16
N GLY A 177 13.89 0.99 -7.54
CA GLY A 177 14.19 2.34 -7.06
C GLY A 177 14.51 2.34 -5.58
N CYS A 178 15.64 2.95 -5.20
CA CYS A 178 16.06 3.16 -3.81
C CYS A 178 16.13 4.67 -3.45
N PRO A 179 15.05 5.45 -3.59
CA PRO A 179 15.11 6.83 -3.10
C PRO A 179 15.36 6.82 -1.59
N THR A 180 16.44 7.49 -1.20
CA THR A 180 17.05 7.47 0.14
C THR A 180 16.28 8.28 1.18
N PHE A 181 15.17 8.91 0.79
CA PHE A 181 14.48 9.96 1.56
C PHE A 181 13.41 9.45 2.54
N THR A 182 13.26 8.14 2.72
CA THR A 182 12.17 7.55 3.52
C THR A 182 12.72 6.74 4.70
N GLY A 183 12.17 6.98 5.89
CA GLY A 183 12.60 6.34 7.14
C GLY A 183 12.28 4.84 7.12
N TRP A 184 13.32 4.00 7.13
CA TRP A 184 13.17 2.56 7.23
C TRP A 184 12.39 2.17 8.50
N SER A 185 11.21 1.56 8.31
CA SER A 185 10.33 1.07 9.38
C SER A 185 9.96 2.12 10.45
N LYS A 186 10.08 3.42 10.13
CA LYS A 186 9.80 4.53 11.05
C LYS A 186 9.00 5.61 10.32
N GLY A 187 7.87 5.99 10.90
CA GLY A 187 7.05 7.09 10.41
C GLY A 187 5.58 6.90 10.75
N GLU A 188 4.90 7.99 11.08
CA GLU A 188 3.46 8.04 11.36
C GLU A 188 2.60 8.05 10.09
N PHE A 189 3.23 8.11 8.91
CA PHE A 189 2.55 8.10 7.63
C PHE A 189 2.24 6.68 7.17
N LEU A 190 1.05 6.50 6.62
CA LEU A 190 0.66 5.28 5.92
C LEU A 190 1.21 5.29 4.51
N THR A 191 1.23 4.09 3.95
CA THR A 191 1.82 3.88 2.67
C THR A 191 1.11 2.72 1.97
N GLN A 192 0.77 2.88 0.70
CA GLN A 192 -0.11 2.00 -0.06
C GLN A 192 0.58 1.44 -1.30
N ALA A 193 0.47 0.12 -1.48
CA ALA A 193 0.75 -0.52 -2.75
C ALA A 193 -0.56 -0.99 -3.39
N SER A 194 -0.64 -0.90 -4.71
CA SER A 194 -1.75 -1.49 -5.47
C SER A 194 -1.33 -1.90 -6.87
N CYS A 195 -2.00 -2.91 -7.42
CA CYS A 195 -1.82 -3.34 -8.81
C CYS A 195 -3.00 -4.20 -9.26
N TRP A 196 -3.19 -4.31 -10.57
CA TRP A 196 -4.04 -5.32 -11.16
C TRP A 196 -3.24 -6.57 -11.49
N VAL A 197 -3.77 -7.74 -11.15
CA VAL A 197 -3.12 -9.02 -11.43
C VAL A 197 -4.11 -10.02 -11.99
N ASN A 198 -3.64 -10.93 -12.83
CA ASN A 198 -4.41 -12.08 -13.30
C ASN A 198 -3.47 -13.28 -13.43
N VAL A 199 -3.78 -14.39 -12.75
CA VAL A 199 -2.96 -15.59 -12.72
C VAL A 199 -3.62 -16.69 -13.54
N LEU A 200 -2.94 -17.12 -14.60
CA LEU A 200 -3.45 -18.18 -15.47
C LEU A 200 -2.98 -19.56 -15.00
N GLU A 201 -1.73 -19.67 -14.58
CA GLU A 201 -1.18 -20.92 -14.09
C GLU A 201 -0.25 -20.69 -12.90
N GLN A 202 -0.26 -21.65 -11.98
CA GLN A 202 0.71 -21.73 -10.90
C GLN A 202 0.92 -23.22 -10.57
N SER A 203 2.18 -23.60 -10.34
CA SER A 203 2.53 -24.92 -9.83
C SER A 203 3.68 -24.82 -8.83
N GLY A 204 3.82 -25.85 -7.98
CA GLY A 204 4.82 -25.87 -6.93
C GLY A 204 4.55 -24.84 -5.83
N SER A 205 5.62 -24.31 -5.24
CA SER A 205 5.57 -23.31 -4.16
C SER A 205 5.70 -21.87 -4.68
N LEU A 206 5.84 -21.67 -5.99
CA LEU A 206 6.11 -20.36 -6.58
C LEU A 206 4.98 -19.37 -6.31
N ALA A 207 5.34 -18.21 -5.78
CA ALA A 207 4.47 -17.06 -5.54
C ALA A 207 5.11 -15.80 -6.10
N PHE A 208 4.28 -14.86 -6.53
CA PHE A 208 4.73 -13.56 -7.03
C PHE A 208 4.41 -12.47 -6.02
N TYR A 209 5.37 -11.59 -5.78
CA TYR A 209 5.23 -10.43 -4.92
C TYR A 209 5.38 -9.17 -5.78
N PRO A 210 4.30 -8.66 -6.39
CA PRO A 210 4.35 -7.45 -7.22
C PRO A 210 4.74 -6.20 -6.44
N SER A 211 4.64 -6.23 -5.10
CA SER A 211 5.12 -5.19 -4.21
C SER A 211 5.75 -5.79 -2.97
N GLN A 212 7.00 -5.43 -2.70
CA GLN A 212 7.76 -5.86 -1.52
C GLN A 212 8.80 -4.80 -1.11
N ASN A 213 9.18 -4.87 0.17
CA ASN A 213 10.29 -4.16 0.81
C ASN A 213 10.03 -2.67 1.00
N ARG A 214 10.15 -1.88 -0.07
CA ARG A 214 9.79 -0.45 -0.05
C ARG A 214 8.34 -0.22 0.29
N SER A 215 7.46 -1.20 0.06
CA SER A 215 6.04 -1.01 0.25
C SER A 215 5.27 -2.11 0.96
N ALA A 216 4.00 -1.86 1.23
CA ALA A 216 3.06 -2.85 1.73
C ALA A 216 3.11 -4.07 0.80
N ASN A 217 3.23 -5.26 1.40
CA ASN A 217 3.41 -6.49 0.65
C ASN A 217 2.10 -6.81 -0.07
N ILE A 218 2.21 -7.05 -1.38
CA ILE A 218 1.17 -7.74 -2.13
C ILE A 218 1.73 -9.10 -2.49
N ARG A 219 0.96 -10.15 -2.24
CA ARG A 219 1.29 -11.52 -2.57
C ARG A 219 0.23 -12.10 -3.51
N VAL A 220 0.72 -12.78 -4.54
CA VAL A 220 -0.06 -13.52 -5.53
C VAL A 220 0.41 -14.98 -5.51
N SER A 221 -0.54 -15.92 -5.50
CA SER A 221 -0.26 -17.34 -5.27
C SER A 221 -1.25 -18.27 -5.97
N ALA A 222 -1.16 -19.57 -5.70
CA ALA A 222 -2.10 -20.61 -6.17
C ALA A 222 -3.57 -20.24 -5.98
N ASN A 223 -3.90 -19.53 -4.90
CA ASN A 223 -5.27 -19.13 -4.58
C ASN A 223 -5.85 -18.08 -5.54
N ASP A 224 -5.02 -17.47 -6.39
CA ASP A 224 -5.43 -16.43 -7.34
C ASP A 224 -5.64 -16.97 -8.76
N VAL A 225 -5.27 -18.23 -9.00
CA VAL A 225 -5.36 -18.89 -10.30
C VAL A 225 -6.82 -18.95 -10.78
N GLY A 226 -7.06 -18.53 -12.01
CA GLY A 226 -8.36 -18.63 -12.68
C GLY A 226 -9.43 -17.68 -12.17
N LYS A 227 -9.10 -16.74 -11.28
CA LYS A 227 -10.05 -15.72 -10.79
C LYS A 227 -10.24 -14.53 -11.75
N GLY A 228 -9.50 -14.51 -12.86
CA GLY A 228 -9.44 -13.38 -13.77
C GLY A 228 -8.66 -12.20 -13.15
N TRP A 229 -8.93 -11.00 -13.65
CA TRP A 229 -8.31 -9.78 -13.16
C TRP A 229 -8.78 -9.41 -11.76
N GLN A 230 -7.84 -9.18 -10.86
CA GLN A 230 -8.09 -8.78 -9.48
C GLN A 230 -7.34 -7.49 -9.15
N TYR A 231 -8.03 -6.54 -8.52
CA TYR A 231 -7.36 -5.41 -7.89
C TYR A 231 -6.78 -5.87 -6.55
N LYS A 232 -5.46 -5.83 -6.42
CA LYS A 232 -4.78 -6.12 -5.17
C LYS A 232 -4.32 -4.81 -4.57
N HIS A 233 -4.64 -4.57 -3.31
CA HIS A 233 -4.15 -3.44 -2.54
C HIS A 233 -3.60 -3.93 -1.20
N ALA A 234 -2.61 -3.22 -0.67
CA ALA A 234 -2.18 -3.37 0.71
C ALA A 234 -1.71 -2.02 1.26
N THR A 235 -1.85 -1.82 2.57
CA THR A 235 -1.33 -0.65 3.28
C THR A 235 -0.41 -1.09 4.42
N ARG A 236 0.52 -0.21 4.81
CA ARG A 236 1.43 -0.43 5.92
C ARG A 236 1.75 0.90 6.60
N THR A 237 2.05 0.87 7.89
CA THR A 237 2.56 2.05 8.61
C THR A 237 4.06 2.19 8.41
N GLY A 238 4.47 3.37 7.97
CA GLY A 238 5.84 3.67 7.57
C GLY A 238 6.30 2.85 6.36
N TRP A 239 7.35 3.33 5.70
CA TRP A 239 8.30 2.50 4.95
C TRP A 239 9.46 3.32 4.41
N GLY A 240 10.49 2.63 3.93
CA GLY A 240 11.55 3.15 3.11
C GLY A 240 12.36 2.01 2.51
N GLY A 241 13.35 2.32 1.66
CA GLY A 241 14.18 1.31 1.01
C GLY A 241 13.85 1.06 -0.46
N CYS A 242 14.34 -0.07 -0.98
CA CYS A 242 14.27 -0.39 -2.40
C CYS A 242 12.98 -1.15 -2.72
N HIS A 243 12.28 -0.75 -3.78
CA HIS A 243 11.16 -1.55 -4.26
C HIS A 243 11.72 -2.81 -4.91
N GLN A 244 11.31 -3.99 -4.44
CA GLN A 244 11.92 -5.25 -4.87
C GLN A 244 10.87 -6.32 -5.18
N PRO A 245 10.07 -6.16 -6.24
CA PRO A 245 9.16 -7.23 -6.63
C PRO A 245 9.91 -8.43 -7.17
N TYR A 246 9.39 -9.60 -6.86
CA TYR A 246 10.10 -10.85 -7.09
C TYR A 246 9.16 -12.05 -7.08
N PHE A 247 9.59 -13.09 -7.77
CA PHE A 247 9.06 -14.44 -7.64
C PHE A 247 9.83 -15.17 -6.55
N ARG A 248 9.11 -15.94 -5.73
CA ARG A 248 9.64 -16.68 -4.57
C ARG A 248 9.11 -18.09 -4.53
N GLY A 249 10.00 -19.06 -4.40
CA GLY A 249 9.68 -20.49 -4.34
C GLY A 249 10.17 -21.22 -5.59
N LEU A 250 9.63 -22.40 -5.84
CA LEU A 250 9.96 -23.25 -6.98
C LEU A 250 8.69 -23.68 -7.73
N GLY A 251 8.83 -24.00 -9.00
CA GLY A 251 7.73 -24.36 -9.90
C GLY A 251 7.44 -23.27 -10.92
N LYS A 252 6.22 -23.28 -11.46
CA LYS A 252 5.83 -22.41 -12.59
C LYS A 252 4.78 -21.39 -12.20
N MET A 253 4.78 -20.23 -12.83
CA MET A 253 3.70 -19.25 -12.73
C MET A 253 3.62 -18.42 -14.01
N LYS A 254 2.40 -18.30 -14.56
CA LYS A 254 2.04 -17.33 -15.60
C LYS A 254 1.08 -16.31 -15.02
N VAL A 255 1.55 -15.07 -14.94
CA VAL A 255 0.84 -13.98 -14.27
C VAL A 255 0.97 -12.69 -15.07
N ALA A 256 -0.15 -12.01 -15.26
CA ALA A 256 -0.18 -10.64 -15.77
C ALA A 256 -0.21 -9.64 -14.63
N ILE A 257 0.47 -8.51 -14.82
CA ILE A 257 0.40 -7.33 -13.95
C ILE A 257 0.13 -6.08 -14.79
N ALA A 258 -0.73 -5.21 -14.27
CA ALA A 258 -0.96 -3.89 -14.82
C ALA A 258 -0.99 -2.82 -13.73
N LEU A 259 -0.50 -1.62 -14.09
CA LEU A 259 -0.57 -0.41 -13.28
C LEU A 259 -0.07 -0.57 -11.82
N PRO A 260 1.15 -1.08 -11.59
CA PRO A 260 1.70 -1.10 -10.24
C PRO A 260 1.88 0.33 -9.72
N TYR A 261 1.42 0.53 -8.49
CA TYR A 261 1.44 1.79 -7.78
C TYR A 261 2.01 1.60 -6.39
N VAL A 262 2.84 2.55 -5.97
CA VAL A 262 3.36 2.66 -4.61
C VAL A 262 3.34 4.14 -4.22
N GLY A 263 2.60 4.50 -3.17
CA GLY A 263 2.44 5.89 -2.74
C GLY A 263 2.31 6.04 -1.23
N THR A 264 2.38 7.27 -0.74
CA THR A 264 2.06 7.60 0.66
C THR A 264 0.55 7.78 0.82
N GLY A 265 -0.01 7.33 1.95
CA GLY A 265 -1.41 7.42 2.27
C GLY A 265 -2.12 6.07 2.32
N ASP A 266 -3.40 6.13 2.64
CA ASP A 266 -4.36 5.04 2.50
C ASP A 266 -5.57 5.59 1.77
N HIS A 267 -5.69 5.18 0.52
CA HIS A 267 -6.79 5.59 -0.33
C HIS A 267 -7.84 4.48 -0.48
N GLY A 268 -7.77 3.42 0.32
CA GLY A 268 -8.67 2.28 0.29
C GLY A 268 -8.72 1.55 -1.06
N ASP A 269 -9.91 1.10 -1.43
CA ASP A 269 -10.18 0.39 -2.70
C ASP A 269 -10.26 1.32 -3.93
N ASN A 270 -9.89 2.59 -3.78
CA ASN A 270 -9.76 3.48 -4.91
C ASN A 270 -8.60 2.99 -5.78
N MET A 271 -8.89 2.83 -7.07
CA MET A 271 -7.87 2.43 -8.02
C MET A 271 -7.01 3.63 -8.34
N ILE A 272 -5.75 3.57 -7.94
CA ILE A 272 -4.85 4.71 -8.02
C ILE A 272 -3.67 4.32 -8.85
N TRP A 273 -3.47 5.09 -9.91
CA TRP A 273 -2.24 5.18 -10.64
C TRP A 273 -1.98 6.66 -10.90
N ALA A 274 -0.70 7.05 -10.97
CA ALA A 274 -0.36 8.42 -11.35
C ALA A 274 -1.14 8.78 -12.62
N ASP A 275 -1.83 9.93 -12.56
CA ASP A 275 -2.63 10.47 -13.67
C ASP A 275 -3.94 9.72 -13.99
N SER A 276 -4.59 9.10 -13.00
CA SER A 276 -6.02 8.82 -13.11
C SER A 276 -6.74 8.86 -11.78
N VAL A 277 -7.39 10.00 -11.56
CA VAL A 277 -8.63 10.03 -10.79
C VAL A 277 -9.74 10.15 -11.82
N GLY A 278 -10.29 9.01 -12.22
CA GLY A 278 -11.68 8.86 -12.66
C GLY A 278 -12.28 9.89 -13.63
N HIS A 279 -11.49 10.51 -14.52
CA HIS A 279 -12.04 11.42 -15.53
C HIS A 279 -11.19 11.41 -16.82
N PRO A 280 -11.81 11.49 -18.01
CA PRO A 280 -11.14 11.51 -19.33
C PRO A 280 -10.13 12.66 -19.54
N TYR A 281 -9.95 13.56 -18.57
CA TYR A 281 -9.00 14.67 -18.63
C TYR A 281 -7.76 14.47 -17.74
N SER A 282 -7.66 13.35 -17.03
CA SER A 282 -6.50 13.05 -16.19
C SER A 282 -5.32 12.44 -16.96
N HIS A 283 -5.46 12.23 -18.28
CA HIS A 283 -4.37 11.76 -19.13
C HIS A 283 -3.26 12.81 -19.26
N THR A 284 -2.23 12.75 -18.43
CA THR A 284 -0.93 13.26 -18.86
C THR A 284 -0.41 12.34 -19.96
N ALA A 285 0.05 12.98 -21.04
CA ALA A 285 0.85 12.38 -22.10
C ALA A 285 2.05 11.61 -21.50
N PRO A 286 2.74 10.72 -22.26
CA PRO A 286 4.00 10.13 -21.80
C PRO A 286 4.87 11.19 -21.14
N ALA A 287 5.41 10.88 -19.96
CA ALA A 287 6.47 11.69 -19.38
C ALA A 287 7.53 11.88 -20.46
N LEU A 288 7.69 13.13 -20.91
CA LEU A 288 8.78 13.51 -21.78
C LEU A 288 10.07 12.99 -21.15
N ASP A 289 10.90 12.35 -21.98
CA ASP A 289 12.13 11.67 -21.63
C ASP A 289 12.74 12.18 -20.31
N GLU A 290 12.78 11.30 -19.29
CA GLU A 290 13.63 11.51 -18.14
C GLU A 290 15.10 11.47 -18.61
N GLY A 291 15.59 12.63 -19.10
CA GLY A 291 17.00 13.00 -19.17
C GLY A 291 17.86 12.30 -20.22
N ALA A 292 18.29 13.09 -21.22
CA ALA A 292 19.61 12.97 -21.82
C ALA A 292 20.72 13.35 -20.81
#